data_AF-A0A7U9SGN7-F1
#
_entry.id   AF-A0A7U9SGN7-F1
#
_cell.length_a   1.000
_cell.length_b   1.000
_cell.length_c   1.000
_cell.angle_alpha   90.00
_cell.angle_beta   90.00
_cell.angle_gamma   90.00
#
_symmetry.space_group_name_H-M   'P 1'
#
loop_
_entity.id
_entity.type
_entity.pdbx_description
1 polymer ?
#
loop_
_entity_poly.entity_id
_entity_poly.type
_entity_poly.pdbx_seq_one_letter_code
_entity_poly.pdbx_strand_id
1 'polypeptide(L)'
;MADKLHIDQGRVREDAAQLQSAAGYLQNISLFPQDSRTTLAANEKGKAAYGNSQDRIALLGVLLEQEAQNIRGLGLEFAEFDEMMGSLGEQGPRHSVITAKK
;
A
#
# COMPACT_ATOMS: atom_id res chain seq x y z
N MET A 1 24.48 -7.80 16.03
CA MET A 1 23.43 -8.83 15.87
C MET A 1 22.29 -8.10 15.19
N ALA A 2 22.00 -8.40 13.92
CA ALA A 2 20.82 -7.82 13.27
C ALA A 2 19.61 -8.48 13.92
N ASP A 3 18.73 -7.68 14.53
CA ASP A 3 17.45 -8.18 15.01
C ASP A 3 16.75 -8.87 13.84
N LYS A 4 16.27 -10.09 14.06
CA LYS A 4 15.49 -10.85 13.07
C LYS A 4 14.19 -10.08 12.84
N LEU A 5 14.17 -9.25 11.81
CA LEU A 5 12.98 -8.53 11.39
C LEU A 5 12.05 -9.52 10.67
N HIS A 6 11.19 -10.21 11.43
CA HIS A 6 10.18 -11.07 10.84
C HIS A 6 8.90 -10.26 10.60
N ILE A 7 8.52 -10.12 9.33
CA ILE A 7 7.32 -9.38 8.95
C ILE A 7 6.09 -10.29 9.01
N ASP A 8 5.07 -9.84 9.74
CA ASP A 8 3.78 -10.53 9.81
C ASP A 8 3.01 -10.36 8.48
N GLN A 9 3.08 -11.40 7.65
CA GLN A 9 2.41 -11.44 6.35
C GLN A 9 0.88 -11.42 6.45
N GLY A 10 0.30 -11.78 7.60
CA GLY A 10 -1.12 -11.62 7.87
C GLY A 10 -1.49 -10.15 7.95
N ARG A 11 -0.72 -9.39 8.73
CA ARG A 11 -0.91 -7.94 8.88
C ARG A 11 -0.67 -7.17 7.58
N VAL A 12 0.35 -7.54 6.79
CA VAL A 12 0.59 -6.97 5.46
C VAL A 12 -0.67 -7.06 4.57
N ARG A 13 -1.32 -8.23 4.54
CA ARG A 13 -2.52 -8.44 3.73
C ARG A 13 -3.71 -7.66 4.26
N GLU A 14 -3.89 -7.63 5.58
CA GLU A 14 -4.97 -6.90 6.22
C GLU A 14 -4.86 -5.39 5.97
N ASP A 15 -3.69 -4.81 6.24
CA ASP A 15 -3.44 -3.38 6.06
C ASP A 15 -3.63 -2.96 4.58
N ALA A 16 -3.09 -3.74 3.64
CA ALA A 16 -3.29 -3.49 2.21
C ALA A 16 -4.76 -3.62 1.78
N ALA A 17 -5.51 -4.58 2.34
CA ALA A 17 -6.93 -4.75 2.04
C ALA A 17 -7.78 -3.60 2.59
N GLN A 18 -7.46 -3.10 3.79
CA GLN A 18 -8.16 -1.95 4.38
C GLN A 18 -7.94 -0.69 3.55
N LEU A 19 -6.72 -0.42 3.09
CA LEU A 19 -6.43 0.73 2.24
C LEU A 19 -7.13 0.64 0.88
N GLN A 20 -7.12 -0.54 0.25
CA GLN A 20 -7.85 -0.78 -0.99
C GLN A 20 -9.37 -0.60 -0.81
N SER A 21 -9.92 -1.06 0.31
CA SER A 21 -11.34 -0.84 0.63
C SER A 21 -11.65 0.64 0.79
N ALA A 22 -10.80 1.38 1.52
CA ALA A 22 -10.95 2.83 1.69
C ALA A 22 -10.87 3.58 0.35
N ALA A 23 -9.92 3.21 -0.52
CA ALA A 23 -9.79 3.76 -1.86
C ALA A 23 -11.09 3.61 -2.68
N GLY A 24 -11.77 2.48 -2.55
CA GLY A 24 -13.05 2.21 -3.21
C GLY A 24 -14.18 3.19 -2.84
N TYR A 25 -14.15 3.80 -1.66
CA TYR A 25 -15.13 4.79 -1.23
C TYR A 25 -14.80 6.22 -1.69
N LEU A 26 -13.57 6.48 -2.12
CA LEU A 26 -13.08 7.82 -2.50
C LEU A 26 -13.23 8.05 -4.00
N GLN A 27 -14.44 7.83 -4.51
CA GLN A 27 -14.77 8.07 -5.92
C GLN A 27 -15.33 9.48 -6.13
N ASN A 28 -15.09 10.04 -7.31
CA ASN A 28 -15.66 11.33 -7.69
C ASN A 28 -17.18 11.23 -7.78
N ILE A 29 -17.90 12.10 -7.07
CA ILE A 29 -19.36 12.20 -7.14
C ILE A 29 -19.72 13.53 -7.81
N SER A 30 -20.24 13.44 -9.03
CA SER A 30 -20.73 14.61 -9.78
C SER A 30 -21.96 15.24 -9.12
N LEU A 31 -22.07 16.57 -9.23
CA LEU A 31 -23.30 17.29 -8.87
C LEU A 31 -24.47 16.84 -9.74
N PHE A 32 -25.67 16.77 -9.16
CA PHE A 32 -26.86 16.48 -9.95
C PHE A 32 -27.28 17.70 -10.76
N PRO A 33 -27.95 17.52 -11.91
CA PRO A 33 -28.44 18.64 -12.72
C PRO A 33 -29.36 19.60 -11.96
N GLN A 34 -30.04 19.15 -10.89
CA GLN A 34 -30.86 20.02 -10.04
C GLN A 34 -30.01 20.97 -9.19
N ASP A 35 -28.82 20.57 -8.73
CA ASP A 35 -27.89 21.39 -7.94
C ASP A 35 -27.35 22.57 -8.77
N SER A 36 -27.40 22.43 -10.10
CA SER A 36 -26.94 23.44 -11.05
C SER A 36 -27.89 24.62 -11.25
N ARG A 37 -29.14 24.54 -10.79
CA ARG A 37 -30.24 25.44 -11.19
C ARG A 37 -30.32 26.80 -10.49
N THR A 38 -29.38 27.17 -9.60
CA THR A 38 -29.42 28.47 -8.92
C THR A 38 -28.70 29.56 -9.72
N THR A 39 -29.31 30.75 -9.77
CA THR A 39 -28.84 31.96 -10.49
C THR A 39 -27.92 32.86 -9.67
N LEU A 40 -27.51 32.45 -8.47
CA LEU A 40 -26.61 33.23 -7.60
C LEU A 40 -25.15 33.02 -8.03
N ALA A 41 -24.39 34.09 -8.25
CA ALA A 41 -22.96 33.99 -8.60
C ALA A 41 -22.10 33.28 -7.54
N ALA A 42 -22.54 33.25 -6.28
CA ALA A 42 -21.94 32.43 -5.22
C ALA A 42 -22.01 30.92 -5.51
N ASN A 43 -22.97 30.49 -6.33
CA ASN A 43 -23.17 29.11 -6.73
C ASN A 43 -22.09 28.64 -7.72
N GLU A 44 -21.64 29.48 -8.66
CA GLU A 44 -20.57 29.10 -9.61
C GLU A 44 -19.23 28.88 -8.91
N LYS A 45 -18.87 29.75 -7.96
CA LYS A 45 -17.68 29.53 -7.12
C LYS A 45 -17.82 28.27 -6.26
N GLY A 46 -19.01 28.01 -5.73
CA GLY A 46 -19.32 26.80 -4.96
C GLY A 46 -19.20 25.52 -5.79
N LYS A 47 -19.72 25.52 -7.03
CA LYS A 47 -19.59 24.39 -7.97
C LYS A 47 -18.14 24.12 -8.34
N ALA A 48 -17.36 25.16 -8.62
CA ALA A 48 -15.94 25.02 -8.91
C ALA A 48 -15.17 24.48 -7.70
N ALA A 49 -15.45 24.98 -6.50
CA ALA A 49 -14.85 24.46 -5.27
C ALA A 49 -15.23 22.99 -5.01
N TYR A 50 -16.49 22.63 -5.25
CA TYR A 50 -16.95 21.25 -5.14
C TYR A 50 -16.23 20.34 -6.14
N GLY A 51 -16.16 20.72 -7.43
CA GLY A 51 -15.44 19.96 -8.45
C GLY A 51 -13.98 19.74 -8.07
N ASN A 52 -13.27 20.81 -7.68
CA ASN A 52 -11.90 20.71 -7.20
C ASN A 52 -11.75 19.79 -5.97
N SER A 53 -12.74 19.77 -5.07
CA SER A 53 -12.76 18.87 -3.93
C SER A 53 -12.96 17.41 -4.35
N GLN A 54 -13.86 17.15 -5.30
CA GLN A 54 -14.12 15.80 -5.83
C GLN A 54 -12.90 15.25 -6.57
N ASP A 55 -12.20 16.08 -7.33
CA ASP A 55 -10.95 15.69 -8.02
C ASP A 55 -9.85 15.31 -7.00
N ARG A 56 -9.75 16.07 -5.89
CA ARG A 56 -8.83 15.75 -4.80
C ARG A 56 -9.19 14.46 -4.06
N ILE A 57 -10.47 14.20 -3.84
CA ILE A 57 -10.96 12.95 -3.25
C ILE A 57 -10.61 11.77 -4.15
N ALA A 58 -10.88 11.87 -5.45
CA ALA A 58 -10.53 10.85 -6.42
C ALA A 58 -9.03 10.58 -6.48
N LEU A 59 -8.21 11.64 -6.45
CA LEU A 59 -6.76 11.52 -6.38
C LEU A 59 -6.30 10.80 -5.11
N LEU A 60 -6.90 11.12 -3.96
CA LEU A 60 -6.61 10.41 -2.71
C LEU A 60 -6.94 8.91 -2.82
N GLY A 61 -8.07 8.56 -3.44
CA GLY A 61 -8.42 7.16 -3.73
C GLY A 61 -7.34 6.43 -4.52
N VAL A 62 -6.83 7.04 -5.59
CA VAL A 62 -5.73 6.49 -6.40
C VAL A 62 -4.45 6.31 -5.58
N LEU A 63 -4.10 7.28 -4.74
CA LEU A 63 -2.91 7.21 -3.89
C LEU A 63 -3.02 6.09 -2.83
N LEU A 64 -4.20 5.87 -2.26
CA LEU A 64 -4.42 4.77 -1.31
C LEU A 64 -4.32 3.40 -2.00
N GLU A 65 -4.80 3.28 -3.24
CA GLU A 65 -4.63 2.06 -4.03
C GLU A 65 -3.15 1.78 -4.32
N GLN A 66 -2.39 2.81 -4.71
CA GLN A 66 -0.95 2.69 -4.91
C GLN A 66 -0.24 2.27 -3.62
N GLU A 67 -0.63 2.82 -2.48
CA GLU A 67 -0.04 2.45 -1.19
C GLU A 67 -0.35 1.01 -0.79
N ALA A 68 -1.58 0.53 -1.05
CA ALA A 68 -1.94 -0.87 -0.87
C ALA A 68 -1.05 -1.80 -1.71
N GLN A 69 -0.71 -1.39 -2.94
CA GLN A 69 0.22 -2.14 -3.79
C GLN A 69 1.65 -2.12 -3.25
N ASN A 70 2.13 -0.97 -2.77
CA ASN A 70 3.45 -0.83 -2.17
C ASN A 70 3.62 -1.75 -0.95
N ILE A 71 2.62 -1.78 -0.05
CA ILE A 71 2.64 -2.65 1.15
C ILE A 71 2.72 -4.12 0.75
N ARG A 72 1.94 -4.55 -0.25
CA ARG A 72 2.00 -5.93 -0.75
C ARG A 72 3.37 -6.27 -1.36
N GLY A 73 3.92 -5.35 -2.14
CA GLY A 73 5.24 -5.50 -2.76
C GLY A 73 6.35 -5.67 -1.72
N LEU A 74 6.41 -4.76 -0.74
CA LEU A 74 7.37 -4.85 0.36
C LEU A 74 7.19 -6.13 1.18
N GLY A 75 5.94 -6.52 1.47
CA GLY A 75 5.66 -7.77 2.16
C GLY A 75 6.22 -9.00 1.42
N LEU A 76 6.09 -9.03 0.09
CA LEU A 76 6.67 -10.08 -0.75
C LEU A 76 8.20 -10.09 -0.68
N GLU A 77 8.85 -8.92 -0.81
CA GLU A 77 10.31 -8.81 -0.72
C GLU A 77 10.85 -9.31 0.62
N PHE A 78 10.16 -9.00 1.73
CA PHE A 78 10.54 -9.52 3.05
C PHE A 78 10.33 -11.04 3.18
N ALA A 79 9.27 -11.58 2.57
CA ALA A 79 9.04 -13.04 2.58
C ALA A 79 10.15 -13.79 1.81
N GLU A 80 10.55 -13.28 0.64
CA GLU A 80 11.65 -13.83 -0.15
C GLU A 80 13.00 -13.74 0.58
N PHE A 81 13.24 -12.63 1.28
CA PHE A 81 14.43 -12.48 2.13
C PHE A 81 14.46 -13.51 3.27
N ASP A 82 13.34 -13.69 3.98
CA ASP A 82 13.23 -14.66 5.06
C ASP A 82 13.45 -16.10 4.56
N GLU A 83 12.94 -16.46 3.37
CA GLU A 83 13.18 -17.76 2.73
C GLU A 83 14.66 -17.96 2.38
N MET A 84 15.29 -16.95 1.76
CA MET A 84 16.71 -17.00 1.42
C MET A 84 17.57 -17.20 2.66
N MET A 85 17.31 -16.44 3.72
CA MET A 85 18.05 -16.54 4.98
C MET A 85 17.79 -17.86 5.71
N GLY A 86 16.58 -18.39 5.63
CA GLY A 86 16.24 -19.74 6.11
C GLY A 86 17.10 -20.81 5.44
N SER A 87 17.17 -20.79 4.10
CA SER A 87 17.96 -21.75 3.32
C SER A 87 19.47 -21.69 3.63
N LEU A 88 20.01 -20.50 3.90
CA LEU A 88 21.41 -20.33 4.31
C LEU A 88 21.68 -20.92 5.71
N GLY A 89 20.72 -20.82 6.63
CA GLY A 89 20.82 -21.41 7.95
C GLY A 89 20.82 -22.95 7.93
N GLU A 90 20.05 -23.54 7.02
CA GLU A 90 19.94 -25.00 6.86
C GLU A 90 21.18 -25.64 6.24
N GLN A 91 21.97 -24.90 5.46
CA GLN A 91 23.14 -25.44 4.77
C GLN A 91 24.41 -25.57 5.65
N GLY A 92 24.38 -25.12 6.91
CA GLY A 92 25.51 -25.24 7.84
C GLY A 92 26.80 -24.55 7.37
N PRO A 93 27.86 -24.46 8.20
CA PRO A 93 29.11 -23.83 7.78
C PRO A 93 29.77 -24.65 6.65
N ARG A 94 29.93 -24.03 5.48
CA ARG A 94 30.58 -24.61 4.28
C ARG A 94 32.10 -24.82 4.42
N HIS A 95 32.64 -24.78 5.64
CA HIS A 95 34.07 -25.00 5.85
C HIS A 95 34.31 -26.50 5.97
N SER A 96 34.91 -27.09 4.93
CA SER A 96 35.55 -28.39 5.02
C SER A 96 36.60 -28.32 6.13
N VAL A 97 36.32 -29.01 7.24
CA VAL A 97 37.29 -29.18 8.32
C VAL A 97 38.47 -29.96 7.73
N ILE A 98 39.55 -29.26 7.42
CA ILE A 98 40.82 -29.89 7.07
C ILE A 98 41.35 -30.54 8.35
N THR A 99 40.98 -31.79 8.60
CA THR A 99 41.63 -32.61 9.62
C THR A 99 43.04 -32.93 9.15
N ALA A 100 44.03 -32.24 9.70
CA ALA A 100 45.42 -32.62 9.59
C ALA A 100 45.62 -33.97 10.32
N LYS A 101 45.87 -35.05 9.57
CA LYS A 101 46.28 -36.33 10.15
C LYS A 101 47.70 -36.16 10.74
N LYS A 102 47.85 -36.49 12.04
CA LYS A 102 49.14 -36.80 12.66
C LYS A 102 49.42 -38.29 12.51
#